data_AF-A0A0L1ISP5-F1
#
_entry.id   AF-A0A0L1ISP5-F1
#
_cell.length_a   1.000
_cell.length_b   1.000
_cell.length_c   1.000
_cell.angle_alpha   90.00
_cell.angle_beta   90.00
_cell.angle_gamma   90.00
#
_symmetry.space_group_name_H-M   'P 1'
#
loop_
_entity.id
_entity.type
_entity.pdbx_description
1 polymer ?
#
loop_
_entity_poly.entity_id
_entity_poly.type
_entity_poly.pdbx_seq_one_letter_code
_entity_poly.pdbx_strand_id
1 'polypeptide(L)'
;LMDKISRLEGRDGIKPYEYFDLIVGTSTGGLIAVMLGMLHMDIPACISQYTEMALKIFPRDKFASGLRFTRERHMFDPEPFAKVVKQLVRLYLNKGSGVIIKYDKEHVSKV
;
A
#
# COMPACT_ATOMS: atom_id res chain seq x y z
N LEU A 1 0.52 -15.09 11.16
CA LEU A 1 1.33 -14.41 12.19
C LEU A 1 0.42 -13.69 13.19
N MET A 2 -0.36 -12.69 12.77
CA MET A 2 -1.26 -11.96 13.68
C MET A 2 -2.22 -12.88 14.44
N ASP A 3 -2.82 -13.89 13.79
CA ASP A 3 -3.68 -14.87 14.50
C ASP A 3 -2.97 -15.58 15.66
N LYS A 4 -1.65 -15.83 15.52
CA LYS A 4 -0.85 -16.42 16.58
C LYS A 4 -0.61 -15.42 17.71
N ILE A 5 -0.31 -14.16 17.37
CA ILE A 5 -0.13 -13.08 18.34
C ILE A 5 -1.44 -12.88 19.14
N SER A 6 -2.58 -12.78 18.45
CA SER A 6 -3.90 -12.66 19.08
C SER A 6 -4.17 -13.76 20.11
N ARG A 7 -3.84 -15.02 19.76
CA ARG A 7 -3.98 -16.16 20.68
C ARG A 7 -3.05 -16.09 21.89
N LEU A 8 -1.81 -15.65 21.71
CA LEU A 8 -0.82 -15.55 22.79
C LEU A 8 -1.13 -14.40 23.75
N GLU A 9 -1.65 -13.28 23.23
CA GLU A 9 -2.01 -12.09 24.01
C GLU A 9 -3.42 -12.17 24.61
N GLY A 10 -4.21 -13.20 24.26
CA GLY A 10 -5.62 -13.31 24.68
C GLY A 10 -6.50 -12.16 24.19
N ARG A 11 -6.13 -11.55 23.06
CA ARG A 11 -6.82 -10.41 22.46
C ARG A 11 -7.18 -10.73 21.02
N ASP A 12 -8.47 -10.74 20.71
CA ASP A 12 -8.92 -10.96 19.35
C ASP A 12 -8.76 -9.71 18.48
N GLY A 13 -8.43 -9.92 17.20
CA GLY A 13 -8.43 -8.86 16.19
C GLY A 13 -7.33 -7.81 16.32
N ILE A 14 -6.20 -8.10 16.99
CA ILE A 14 -5.05 -7.18 17.04
C ILE A 14 -4.64 -6.78 15.62
N LYS A 15 -4.64 -5.49 15.34
CA LYS A 15 -4.21 -4.96 14.05
C LYS A 15 -2.69 -4.75 14.04
N PRO A 16 -2.03 -4.89 12.87
CA PRO A 16 -0.57 -4.76 12.81
C PRO A 16 -0.02 -3.44 13.39
N TYR A 17 -0.68 -2.31 13.16
CA TYR A 17 -0.23 -1.01 13.70
C TYR A 17 -0.37 -0.88 15.22
N GLU A 18 -1.16 -1.74 15.86
CA GLU A 18 -1.32 -1.75 17.32
C GLU A 18 -0.23 -2.57 18.02
N TYR A 19 0.54 -3.36 17.26
CA TYR A 19 1.52 -4.29 17.79
C TYR A 19 2.95 -3.98 17.33
N PHE A 20 3.13 -3.50 16.10
CA PHE A 20 4.45 -3.17 15.56
C PHE A 20 4.67 -1.66 15.58
N ASP A 21 5.73 -1.22 16.27
CA ASP A 21 6.14 0.20 16.27
C ASP A 21 6.59 0.68 14.89
N LEU A 22 7.08 -0.24 14.05
CA LEU A 22 7.57 0.04 12.71
C LEU A 22 7.15 -1.04 11.71
N ILE A 23 6.55 -0.60 10.61
CA ILE A 23 6.19 -1.45 9.48
C ILE A 23 6.89 -0.90 8.23
N VAL A 24 7.74 -1.72 7.61
CA VAL A 24 8.52 -1.37 6.42
C VAL A 24 8.29 -2.35 5.28
N GLY A 25 8.52 -1.91 4.05
CA GLY A 25 8.48 -2.77 2.88
C GLY A 25 9.03 -2.08 1.63
N THR A 26 9.43 -2.88 0.64
CA THR A 26 9.98 -2.41 -0.64
C THR A 26 9.04 -2.77 -1.79
N SER A 27 8.93 -1.90 -2.80
CA SER A 27 8.04 -2.10 -3.96
C SER A 27 6.59 -2.32 -3.50
N THR A 28 5.92 -3.39 -3.93
CA THR A 28 4.60 -3.81 -3.43
C THR A 28 4.52 -3.84 -1.91
N GLY A 29 5.57 -4.31 -1.24
CA GLY A 29 5.62 -4.36 0.22
C GLY A 29 5.55 -2.97 0.85
N GLY A 30 6.07 -1.94 0.18
CA GLY A 30 5.98 -0.55 0.66
C GLY A 30 4.55 -0.02 0.62
N LEU A 31 3.80 -0.35 -0.43
CA LEU A 31 2.38 -0.02 -0.52
C LEU A 31 1.56 -0.73 0.57
N ILE A 32 1.85 -2.00 0.84
CA ILE A 32 1.23 -2.77 1.92
C ILE A 32 1.60 -2.19 3.29
N ALA A 33 2.86 -1.79 3.50
CA ALA A 33 3.32 -1.15 4.72
C ALA A 33 2.56 0.16 4.99
N VAL A 34 2.33 0.97 3.95
CA VAL A 34 1.49 2.18 4.06
C VAL A 34 0.05 1.82 4.46
N MET A 35 -0.56 0.80 3.85
CA MET A 35 -1.95 0.43 4.17
C MET A 35 -2.12 -0.07 5.61
N LEU A 36 -1.26 -0.98 6.05
CA LEU A 36 -1.35 -1.57 7.39
C LEU A 36 -0.86 -0.62 8.48
N GLY A 37 0.20 0.13 8.21
CA GLY A 37 0.89 0.96 9.20
C GLY A 37 0.42 2.41 9.25
N MET A 38 0.22 3.07 8.10
CA MET A 38 -0.14 4.51 8.08
C MET A 38 -1.65 4.72 7.96
N LEU A 39 -2.34 3.86 7.19
CA LEU A 39 -3.79 3.95 6.98
C LEU A 39 -4.59 3.07 7.94
N HIS A 40 -3.90 2.36 8.85
CA HIS A 40 -4.49 1.56 9.92
C HIS A 40 -5.53 0.53 9.43
N MET A 41 -5.36 0.02 8.20
CA MET A 41 -6.23 -1.01 7.65
C MET A 41 -6.07 -2.32 8.42
N ASP A 42 -7.16 -3.06 8.58
CA ASP A 42 -7.06 -4.47 8.96
C ASP A 42 -6.53 -5.31 7.79
N ILE A 43 -6.05 -6.52 8.11
CA ILE A 43 -5.44 -7.42 7.12
C ILE A 43 -6.42 -7.81 6.01
N PRO A 44 -7.68 -8.21 6.29
CA PRO A 44 -8.64 -8.54 5.23
C PRO A 44 -8.90 -7.37 4.27
N ALA A 45 -9.11 -6.15 4.78
CA ALA A 45 -9.32 -4.96 3.96
C ALA A 45 -8.08 -4.65 3.11
N CYS A 46 -6.88 -4.75 3.69
CA CYS A 46 -5.63 -4.56 2.97
C CYS A 46 -5.47 -5.55 1.81
N ILE A 47 -5.79 -6.83 2.01
CA ILE A 47 -5.73 -7.86 0.96
C ILE A 47 -6.71 -7.55 -0.16
N SER A 48 -7.96 -7.25 0.19
CA SER A 48 -9.02 -6.92 -0.78
C SER A 48 -8.64 -5.68 -1.61
N GLN A 49 -8.23 -4.62 -0.93
CA GLN A 49 -7.84 -3.34 -1.53
C GLN A 49 -6.62 -3.49 -2.45
N TYR A 50 -5.59 -4.21 -2.01
CA TYR A 50 -4.42 -4.49 -2.85
C TYR A 50 -4.81 -5.27 -4.11
N THR A 51 -5.64 -6.30 -3.97
CA THR A 51 -6.07 -7.15 -5.09
C THR A 51 -6.82 -6.34 -6.15
N GLU A 52 -7.71 -5.43 -5.73
CA GLU A 52 -8.42 -4.53 -6.63
C GLU A 52 -7.48 -3.54 -7.32
N MET A 53 -6.56 -2.94 -6.56
CA MET A 53 -5.61 -1.94 -7.09
C MET A 53 -4.60 -2.56 -8.06
N ALA A 54 -4.08 -3.75 -7.75
CA ALA A 54 -3.08 -4.43 -8.55
C ALA A 54 -3.57 -4.69 -9.98
N LEU A 55 -4.85 -5.03 -10.16
CA LEU A 55 -5.44 -5.22 -11.49
C LEU A 55 -5.51 -3.92 -12.31
N LYS A 56 -5.73 -2.78 -11.64
CA LYS A 56 -5.79 -1.46 -12.29
C LYS A 56 -4.40 -0.94 -12.66
N ILE A 57 -3.40 -1.24 -11.84
CA ILE A 57 -2.02 -0.78 -12.00
C ILE A 57 -1.24 -1.68 -12.97
N PHE A 58 -1.46 -2.99 -12.90
CA PHE A 58 -0.73 -4.02 -13.65
C PHE A 58 -1.70 -4.88 -14.49
N PRO A 59 -2.32 -4.32 -15.55
CA PRO A 59 -3.23 -5.08 -16.40
C PRO A 59 -2.49 -6.22 -17.12
N ARG A 60 -3.06 -7.43 -17.11
CA ARG A 60 -2.45 -8.66 -17.64
C ARG A 60 -2.24 -8.62 -19.17
N ASP A 61 -3.05 -7.85 -19.89
CA ASP A 61 -3.07 -7.84 -21.36
C ASP A 61 -1.78 -7.28 -22.00
N LYS A 62 -1.00 -6.49 -21.24
CA LYS A 62 0.30 -5.98 -21.70
C LYS A 62 1.43 -7.02 -21.64
N PHE A 63 1.22 -8.15 -20.97
CA PHE A 63 2.24 -9.20 -20.80
C PHE A 63 2.20 -10.28 -21.90
N ALA A 64 1.05 -10.45 -22.58
CA ALA A 64 0.85 -11.49 -23.59
C ALA A 64 1.25 -11.08 -25.02
N SER A 65 1.40 -9.78 -25.31
CA SER A 65 1.81 -9.32 -26.64
C SER A 65 3.32 -9.11 -26.70
N GLY A 66 4.04 -10.14 -27.15
CA GLY A 66 5.47 -10.09 -27.51
C GLY A 66 5.80 -9.16 -28.69
N LEU A 67 4.94 -8.16 -28.96
CA LEU A 67 4.97 -7.28 -30.13
C LEU A 67 5.28 -5.81 -29.79
N ARG A 68 5.48 -5.46 -28.51
CA ARG A 68 5.87 -4.08 -28.10
C ARG A 68 7.31 -3.99 -27.57
N PHE A 69 8.24 -4.71 -28.18
CA PHE A 69 9.67 -4.48 -28.01
C PHE A 69 10.16 -3.23 -28.78
N THR A 70 9.31 -2.23 -28.94
CA THR A 70 9.64 -0.95 -29.57
C THR A 70 9.72 0.15 -28.51
N ARG A 71 10.92 0.29 -27.93
CA ARG A 71 11.51 1.59 -27.55
C ARG A 71 10.81 2.45 -26.47
N GLU A 72 10.00 1.91 -25.57
CA GLU A 72 9.56 2.61 -24.35
C GLU A 72 10.37 2.18 -23.12
N ARG A 73 10.85 3.15 -22.31
CA ARG A 73 11.78 2.93 -21.18
C ARG A 73 11.11 2.33 -19.92
N HIS A 74 9.79 2.08 -19.92
CA HIS A 74 9.06 1.62 -18.75
C HIS A 74 7.93 0.66 -19.15
N MET A 75 7.81 -0.47 -18.45
CA MET A 75 6.81 -1.52 -18.72
C MET A 75 5.37 -1.11 -18.35
N PHE A 76 5.23 -0.13 -17.43
CA PHE A 76 3.96 0.39 -16.97
C PHE A 76 3.97 1.91 -16.93
N ASP A 77 2.81 2.51 -17.19
CA ASP A 77 2.58 3.95 -17.04
C ASP A 77 2.52 4.29 -15.54
N PRO A 78 3.26 5.31 -15.07
CA PRO A 78 3.22 5.74 -13.66
C PRO A 78 1.89 6.40 -13.25
N GLU A 79 1.11 6.96 -14.17
CA GLU A 79 -0.11 7.71 -13.85
C GLU A 79 -1.21 6.86 -13.19
N PRO A 80 -1.55 5.65 -13.68
CA PRO A 80 -2.47 4.74 -12.99
C PRO A 80 -2.06 4.45 -11.55
N PHE A 81 -0.76 4.20 -11.31
CA PHE A 81 -0.24 3.97 -9.97
C PHE A 81 -0.46 5.19 -9.07
N ALA A 82 0.01 6.36 -9.51
CA ALA A 82 -0.10 7.59 -8.74
C ALA A 82 -1.55 7.97 -8.45
N LYS A 83 -2.45 7.80 -9.42
CA LYS A 83 -3.88 8.07 -9.26
C LYS A 83 -4.51 7.18 -8.20
N VAL A 84 -4.27 5.86 -8.28
CA VAL A 84 -4.86 4.90 -7.36
C VAL A 84 -4.33 5.10 -5.93
N VAL A 85 -3.02 5.34 -5.76
CA VAL A 85 -2.45 5.64 -4.43
C VAL A 85 -3.01 6.93 -3.84
N LYS A 86 -3.16 8.01 -4.64
CA LYS A 86 -3.77 9.27 -4.18
C LYS A 86 -5.23 9.05 -3.73
N GLN A 87 -6.00 8.25 -4.47
CA GLN A 87 -7.38 7.92 -4.12
C GLN A 87 -7.46 7.13 -2.81
N LEU A 88 -6.61 6.12 -2.65
CA LEU A 88 -6.51 5.31 -1.44
C LEU A 88 -6.25 6.17 -0.21
N VAL A 89 -5.22 7.02 -0.27
CA VAL A 89 -4.83 7.89 0.84
C VAL A 89 -5.96 8.85 1.20
N ARG A 90 -6.61 9.49 0.21
CA ARG A 90 -7.75 10.38 0.45
C ARG A 90 -8.93 9.67 1.11
N LEU A 91 -9.26 8.46 0.65
CA LEU A 91 -10.39 7.70 1.18
C LEU A 91 -10.23 7.37 2.66
N TYR A 92 -9.00 7.05 3.09
CA TYR A 92 -8.73 6.60 4.46
C TYR A 92 -8.35 7.74 5.41
N LEU A 93 -7.65 8.79 4.94
CA LEU A 93 -7.37 9.97 5.78
C LEU A 93 -8.61 10.83 6.04
N ASN A 94 -9.56 10.92 5.10
CA ASN A 94 -10.78 11.70 5.30
C ASN A 94 -11.81 11.00 6.22
N LYS A 95 -11.59 9.75 6.63
CA LYS A 95 -12.52 8.96 7.45
C LYS A 95 -12.36 9.14 8.97
N GLY A 96 -11.58 10.12 9.43
CA GLY A 96 -11.69 10.60 10.81
C GLY A 96 -10.58 10.18 11.79
N SER A 97 -9.38 9.92 11.31
CA SER A 97 -8.19 9.87 12.18
C SER A 97 -7.48 11.21 12.05
N GLY A 98 -7.36 12.00 13.13
CA GLY A 98 -6.62 13.27 13.17
C GLY A 98 -5.11 13.16 12.91
N VAL A 99 -4.67 12.11 12.20
CA VAL A 99 -3.29 11.85 11.80
C VAL A 99 -2.97 12.78 10.63
N ILE A 100 -2.42 13.94 10.95
CA ILE A 100 -1.78 14.82 9.96
C ILE A 100 -0.44 14.18 9.61
N ILE A 101 -0.36 13.50 8.47
CA ILE A 101 0.94 13.14 7.88
C ILE A 101 1.59 14.46 7.46
N LYS A 102 2.41 15.04 8.34
CA LYS A 102 3.18 16.24 8.02
C LYS A 102 4.23 15.84 6.99
N TYR A 103 4.10 16.38 5.79
CA TYR A 103 5.16 16.32 4.79
C TYR A 103 6.26 17.30 5.22
N ASP A 104 7.27 16.78 5.90
CA ASP A 104 8.47 17.54 6.24
C ASP A 104 9.40 17.59 5.02
N LYS A 105 9.49 18.77 4.41
CA LYS A 105 10.35 19.02 3.25
C LYS A 105 11.84 19.03 3.61
N GLU A 106 12.21 19.26 4.86
CA GLU A 106 13.60 19.46 5.25
C GLU A 106 14.39 18.14 5.36
N HIS A 107 13.70 17.02 5.60
CA HIS A 107 14.32 15.69 5.74
C HIS A 107 14.19 14.80 4.50
N VAL A 108 13.80 15.36 3.35
CA VAL A 108 13.83 14.60 2.09
C VAL A 108 15.29 14.48 1.65
N SER A 109 15.87 13.30 1.88
CA SER A 109 17.15 12.93 1.26
C SER A 109 17.03 13.15 -0.24
N LYS A 110 17.87 14.05 -0.78
CA LYS A 110 18.07 14.19 -2.22
C LYS A 110 18.74 12.90 -2.68
N VAL A 111 17.94 11.97 -3.18
CA VAL A 111 18.42 10.76 -3.87
C VAL A 111 18.82 11.12 -5.29
#